data_AF-A0A317Z9Z5-F1
#
_entry.id   AF-A0A317Z9Z5-F1
#
_cell.length_a   1.000
_cell.length_b   1.000
_cell.length_c   1.000
_cell.angle_alpha   90.00
_cell.angle_beta   90.00
_cell.angle_gamma   90.00
#
_symmetry.space_group_name_H-M   'P 1'
#
loop_
_entity.id
_entity.type
_entity.pdbx_description
1 polymer ?
#
loop_
_entity_poly.entity_id
_entity_poly.type
_entity_poly.pdbx_seq_one_letter_code
_entity_poly.pdbx_strand_id
1 'polypeptide(L)'
;MKRRLKVYPAGCHNALHDLYRYIRFMRLLKNTLIIEIARYVPHVGVKRWMYCRLLKMTIGEKTAFAFKAVPDLLYPEKIKIGHNVIIGYNTTLLTHEFLTESLRVGEVEIGDHTMIGANVTVLPGVKIGSHVQIG
;
A
#
# COMPACT_ATOMS: atom_id res chain seq x y z
N MET A 1 11.88 9.01 15.83
CA MET A 1 12.25 9.22 14.41
C MET A 1 11.01 9.69 13.65
N LYS A 2 11.08 10.80 12.89
CA LYS A 2 9.91 11.41 12.22
C LYS A 2 9.64 10.71 10.89
N ARG A 3 8.37 10.37 10.61
CA ARG A 3 7.95 9.71 9.34
C ARG A 3 8.25 10.62 8.14
N ARG A 4 8.76 10.05 7.04
CA ARG A 4 9.07 10.79 5.80
C ARG A 4 7.79 11.00 4.98
N LEU A 5 7.08 12.09 5.26
CA LEU A 5 5.78 12.39 4.67
C LEU A 5 5.83 13.70 3.85
N LYS A 6 5.24 13.67 2.65
CA LYS A 6 4.87 14.87 1.91
C LYS A 6 3.47 15.28 2.35
N VAL A 7 3.31 16.54 2.74
CA VAL A 7 2.05 17.09 3.24
C VAL A 7 1.43 17.96 2.16
N TYR A 8 0.16 17.71 1.85
CA TYR A 8 -0.65 18.52 0.96
C TYR A 8 -1.77 19.15 1.80
N PRO A 9 -1.86 20.49 1.90
CA PRO A 9 -2.91 21.14 2.67
C PRO A 9 -4.29 20.83 2.07
N ALA A 10 -5.29 20.71 2.94
CA ALA A 10 -6.69 20.68 2.56
C ALA A 10 -7.17 22.08 2.13
N GLY A 11 -8.23 22.12 1.33
CA GLY A 11 -8.91 23.37 0.99
C GLY A 11 -9.87 23.80 2.09
N CYS A 12 -11.04 24.32 1.69
CA CYS A 12 -12.10 24.70 2.63
C CYS A 12 -12.83 23.50 3.25
N HIS A 13 -12.72 22.31 2.67
CA HIS A 13 -13.35 21.08 3.16
C HIS A 13 -12.30 20.07 3.64
N ASN A 14 -12.75 18.98 4.29
CA ASN A 14 -11.84 17.92 4.70
C ASN A 14 -11.13 17.28 3.48
N ALA A 15 -9.90 16.83 3.67
CA ALA A 15 -9.06 16.35 2.57
C ALA A 15 -9.66 15.14 1.80
N LEU A 16 -10.53 14.36 2.43
CA LEU A 16 -11.19 13.22 1.80
C LEU A 16 -12.35 13.65 0.90
N HIS A 17 -13.07 14.71 1.25
CA HIS A 17 -14.07 15.32 0.39
C HIS A 17 -13.43 15.87 -0.89
N ASP A 18 -12.22 16.41 -0.77
CA ASP A 18 -11.42 16.90 -1.88
C ASP A 18 -10.56 15.79 -2.55
N LEU A 19 -10.88 14.50 -2.36
CA LEU A 19 -10.11 13.36 -2.90
C LEU A 19 -9.75 13.52 -4.39
N TYR A 20 -10.72 13.95 -5.21
CA TYR A 20 -10.54 14.08 -6.65
C TYR A 20 -9.67 15.25 -7.08
N ARG A 21 -9.33 16.15 -6.14
CA ARG A 21 -8.30 17.16 -6.33
C ARG A 21 -6.89 16.56 -6.31
N TYR A 22 -6.69 15.50 -5.51
CA TYR A 22 -5.39 14.85 -5.34
C TYR A 22 -5.15 13.69 -6.31
N ILE A 23 -6.21 12.99 -6.72
CA ILE A 23 -6.11 11.87 -7.66
C ILE A 23 -7.22 11.89 -8.69
N ARG A 24 -6.87 11.54 -9.93
CA ARG A 24 -7.84 11.38 -11.02
C ARG A 24 -8.76 10.18 -10.73
N PHE A 25 -10.07 10.37 -10.81
CA PHE A 25 -11.08 9.32 -10.60
C PHE A 25 -10.77 8.04 -11.37
N MET A 26 -10.43 8.13 -12.66
CA MET A 26 -10.15 6.95 -13.50
C MET A 26 -8.94 6.14 -13.01
N ARG A 27 -7.96 6.81 -12.39
CA ARG A 27 -6.81 6.12 -11.79
C ARG A 27 -7.25 5.37 -10.54
N LEU A 28 -8.02 6.01 -9.67
CA LEU A 28 -8.57 5.40 -8.46
C LEU A 28 -9.44 4.19 -8.82
N LEU A 29 -10.39 4.35 -9.74
CA LEU A 29 -11.25 3.27 -10.21
C LEU A 29 -10.44 2.08 -10.75
N LYS A 30 -9.46 2.34 -11.63
CA LYS A 30 -8.57 1.29 -12.15
C LYS A 30 -7.85 0.56 -11.02
N ASN A 31 -7.24 1.29 -10.09
CA ASN A 31 -6.51 0.69 -8.97
C ASN A 31 -7.45 -0.16 -8.10
N THR A 32 -8.62 0.36 -7.74
CA THR A 32 -9.63 -0.35 -6.95
C THR A 32 -10.06 -1.65 -7.62
N LEU A 33 -10.37 -1.65 -8.92
CA LEU A 33 -10.76 -2.85 -9.64
C LEU A 33 -9.66 -3.92 -9.63
N ILE A 34 -8.41 -3.52 -9.90
CA ILE A 34 -7.27 -4.45 -9.90
C ILE A 34 -7.04 -5.04 -8.50
N ILE A 35 -7.08 -4.20 -7.47
CA ILE A 35 -6.83 -4.60 -6.09
C ILE A 35 -7.95 -5.53 -5.60
N GLU A 36 -9.21 -5.21 -5.89
CA GLU A 36 -10.34 -6.03 -5.47
C GLU A 36 -10.33 -7.39 -6.18
N ILE A 37 -9.99 -7.45 -7.47
CA ILE A 37 -9.80 -8.73 -8.16
C ILE A 37 -8.66 -9.52 -7.52
N ALA A 38 -7.49 -8.89 -7.34
CA ALA A 38 -6.32 -9.55 -6.74
C ALA A 38 -6.59 -10.04 -5.32
N ARG A 39 -7.51 -9.39 -4.58
CA ARG A 39 -7.94 -9.75 -3.23
C ARG A 39 -8.49 -11.18 -3.15
N TYR A 40 -9.18 -11.62 -4.20
CA TYR A 40 -9.82 -12.94 -4.26
C TYR A 40 -9.06 -13.97 -5.10
N VAL A 41 -8.06 -13.56 -5.88
CA VAL A 41 -7.22 -14.49 -6.66
C VAL A 41 -6.36 -15.36 -5.71
N PRO A 42 -6.49 -16.70 -5.73
CA PRO A 42 -5.71 -17.57 -4.84
C PRO A 42 -4.25 -17.69 -5.29
N HIS A 43 -3.95 -17.48 -6.58
CA HIS A 43 -2.63 -17.66 -7.14
C HIS A 43 -1.66 -16.51 -6.78
N VAL A 44 -0.65 -16.81 -5.95
CA VAL A 44 0.33 -15.83 -5.45
C VAL A 44 1.13 -15.14 -6.55
N GLY A 45 1.53 -15.88 -7.59
CA GLY A 45 2.31 -15.32 -8.70
C GLY A 45 1.52 -14.34 -9.56
N VAL A 46 0.21 -14.57 -9.71
CA VAL A 46 -0.66 -13.70 -10.54
C VAL A 46 -0.92 -12.39 -9.78
N LYS A 47 -1.21 -12.48 -8.49
CA LYS A 47 -1.33 -11.30 -7.61
C LYS A 47 -0.08 -10.43 -7.68
N ARG A 48 1.10 -11.03 -7.47
CA ARG A 48 2.38 -10.30 -7.58
C ARG A 48 2.54 -9.66 -8.94
N TRP A 49 2.24 -10.38 -10.02
CA TRP A 49 2.35 -9.83 -11.38
C TRP A 49 1.40 -8.63 -11.59
N MET A 50 0.14 -8.72 -11.15
CA MET A 50 -0.83 -7.61 -11.23
C MET A 50 -0.33 -6.38 -10.48
N TYR A 51 0.18 -6.58 -9.28
CA TYR A 51 0.73 -5.50 -8.45
C TYR A 51 1.96 -4.84 -9.09
N CYS A 52 2.92 -5.62 -9.59
CA CYS A 52 4.11 -5.07 -10.24
C CYS A 52 3.79 -4.38 -11.58
N ARG A 53 2.99 -5.02 -12.44
CA ARG A 53 2.78 -4.57 -13.83
C ARG A 53 1.66 -3.55 -13.97
N LEU A 54 0.54 -3.73 -13.26
CA LEU A 54 -0.64 -2.88 -13.43
C LEU A 54 -0.66 -1.71 -12.44
N LEU A 55 -0.19 -1.95 -11.21
CA LEU A 55 -0.14 -0.96 -10.12
C LEU A 55 1.23 -0.30 -9.92
N LYS A 56 2.25 -0.76 -10.65
CA LYS A 56 3.63 -0.24 -10.59
C LYS A 56 4.27 -0.33 -9.19
N MET A 57 3.89 -1.32 -8.40
CA MET A 57 4.53 -1.62 -7.12
C MET A 57 5.93 -2.21 -7.35
N THR A 58 6.84 -2.00 -6.40
CA THR A 58 8.15 -2.68 -6.41
C THR A 58 8.10 -3.84 -5.43
N ILE A 59 8.04 -5.07 -5.93
CA ILE A 59 7.94 -6.28 -5.10
C ILE A 59 9.06 -7.24 -5.48
N GLY A 60 9.90 -7.59 -4.51
CA GLY A 60 10.97 -8.57 -4.65
C GLY A 60 10.46 -9.97 -5.01
N GLU A 61 11.39 -10.82 -5.40
CA GLU A 61 11.11 -12.22 -5.73
C GLU A 61 10.70 -13.02 -4.49
N LYS A 62 9.94 -14.11 -4.70
CA LYS A 62 9.44 -14.99 -3.63
C LYS A 62 8.60 -14.28 -2.55
N THR A 63 8.13 -13.06 -2.83
CA THR A 63 7.23 -12.32 -1.95
C THR A 63 5.78 -12.64 -2.26
N ALA A 64 5.00 -12.92 -1.22
CA ALA A 64 3.63 -13.39 -1.32
C ALA A 64 2.67 -12.53 -0.50
N PHE A 65 1.46 -12.36 -1.05
CA PHE A 65 0.34 -11.70 -0.38
C PHE A 65 -0.72 -12.75 -0.05
N ALA A 66 -1.03 -12.87 1.24
CA ALA A 66 -2.12 -13.70 1.73
C ALA A 66 -3.48 -13.17 1.25
N PHE A 67 -4.51 -13.98 1.48
CA PHE A 67 -5.87 -13.63 1.11
C PHE A 67 -6.31 -12.33 1.78
N LYS A 68 -7.08 -11.53 1.04
CA LYS A 68 -7.62 -10.24 1.51
C LYS A 68 -6.64 -9.12 1.84
N ALA A 69 -5.34 -9.27 1.61
CA ALA A 69 -4.39 -8.16 1.76
C ALA A 69 -4.73 -7.00 0.80
N VAL A 70 -4.70 -5.77 1.31
CA VAL A 70 -5.12 -4.56 0.59
C VAL A 70 -3.95 -3.57 0.49
N PRO A 71 -3.31 -3.45 -0.69
CA PRO A 71 -2.42 -2.34 -1.00
C PRO A 71 -3.18 -1.02 -1.13
N ASP A 72 -2.45 0.09 -1.09
CA ASP A 72 -3.00 1.43 -1.21
C ASP A 72 -3.76 1.64 -2.53
N LEU A 73 -4.97 2.20 -2.45
CA LEU A 73 -5.80 2.46 -3.64
C LEU A 73 -5.34 3.70 -4.43
N LEU A 74 -4.72 4.68 -3.76
CA LEU A 74 -4.39 5.97 -4.37
C LEU A 74 -2.99 5.94 -5.00
N TYR A 75 -2.00 5.55 -4.22
CA TYR A 75 -0.59 5.54 -4.62
C TYR A 75 0.07 4.17 -4.36
N PRO A 76 -0.44 3.07 -4.95
CA PRO A 76 0.17 1.76 -4.80
C PRO A 76 1.63 1.74 -5.27
N GLU A 77 2.01 2.57 -6.24
CA GLU A 77 3.39 2.65 -6.75
C GLU A 77 4.41 3.09 -5.70
N LYS A 78 3.97 3.61 -4.55
CA LYS A 78 4.81 4.00 -3.42
C LYS A 78 5.10 2.86 -2.44
N ILE A 79 4.60 1.66 -2.72
CA ILE A 79 4.87 0.47 -1.93
C ILE A 79 6.09 -0.26 -2.51
N LYS A 80 7.10 -0.43 -1.64
CA LYS A 80 8.34 -1.15 -1.92
C LYS A 80 8.48 -2.30 -0.93
N ILE A 81 8.54 -3.52 -1.45
CA ILE A 81 8.68 -4.73 -0.65
C ILE A 81 9.87 -5.52 -1.18
N GLY A 82 10.73 -5.94 -0.26
CA GLY A 82 11.90 -6.76 -0.54
C GLY A 82 11.58 -8.18 -1.01
N HIS A 83 12.62 -9.00 -1.02
CA HIS A 83 12.60 -10.40 -1.41
C HIS A 83 12.18 -11.29 -0.23
N ASN A 84 11.49 -12.39 -0.54
CA ASN A 84 11.09 -13.40 0.43
C ASN A 84 10.27 -12.82 1.61
N VAL A 85 9.29 -11.97 1.30
CA VAL A 85 8.42 -11.32 2.28
C VAL A 85 7.03 -11.97 2.29
N ILE A 86 6.44 -12.11 3.48
CA ILE A 86 5.06 -12.53 3.64
C ILE A 86 4.22 -11.34 4.10
N ILE A 87 3.20 -11.01 3.33
CA ILE A 87 2.15 -10.07 3.73
C ILE A 87 0.93 -10.88 4.20
N GLY A 88 0.63 -10.77 5.49
CA GLY A 88 -0.41 -11.53 6.17
C GLY A 88 -1.83 -11.24 5.72
N TYR A 89 -2.74 -12.08 6.21
CA TYR A 89 -4.16 -12.04 5.86
C TYR A 89 -4.78 -10.69 6.23
N ASN A 90 -5.58 -10.11 5.33
CA ASN A 90 -6.32 -8.87 5.57
C ASN A 90 -5.45 -7.69 6.06
N THR A 91 -4.16 -7.71 5.71
CA THR A 91 -3.23 -6.62 6.02
C THR A 91 -3.42 -5.46 5.07
N THR A 92 -3.40 -4.24 5.60
CA THR A 92 -3.58 -3.00 4.83
C THR A 92 -2.25 -2.24 4.75
N LEU A 93 -1.81 -1.91 3.54
CA LEU A 93 -0.60 -1.11 3.31
C LEU A 93 -1.01 0.25 2.75
N LEU A 94 -0.91 1.31 3.55
CA LEU A 94 -1.28 2.66 3.16
C LEU A 94 -0.06 3.55 2.90
N THR A 95 -0.03 4.18 1.75
CA THR A 95 0.95 5.19 1.35
C THR A 95 0.40 6.60 1.46
N HIS A 96 -0.85 6.73 1.93
CA HIS A 96 -1.44 8.00 2.32
C HIS A 96 -2.22 7.91 3.63
N GLU A 97 -2.42 9.06 4.28
CA GLU A 97 -3.35 9.23 5.39
C GLU A 97 -4.10 10.56 5.18
N PHE A 98 -5.43 10.50 5.27
CA PHE A 98 -6.28 11.70 5.26
C PHE A 98 -6.40 12.24 6.68
N LEU A 99 -6.16 13.55 6.81
CA LEU A 99 -6.47 14.34 7.99
C LEU A 99 -7.49 15.41 7.60
N THR A 100 -8.14 15.99 8.60
CA THR A 100 -9.09 17.09 8.39
C THR A 100 -8.46 18.24 7.59
N GLU A 101 -7.22 18.60 7.91
CA GLU A 101 -6.54 19.77 7.33
C GLU A 101 -5.48 19.42 6.30
N SER A 102 -5.16 18.13 6.09
CA SER A 102 -4.13 17.75 5.13
C SER A 102 -4.22 16.31 4.65
N LEU A 103 -3.76 16.07 3.44
CA LEU A 103 -3.40 14.75 2.94
C LEU A 103 -1.89 14.56 3.17
N ARG A 104 -1.49 13.47 3.81
CA ARG A 104 -0.08 13.10 3.94
C ARG A 104 0.19 11.87 3.11
N VAL A 105 1.28 11.90 2.35
CA VAL A 105 1.68 10.81 1.45
C VAL A 105 3.12 10.43 1.75
N GLY A 106 3.39 9.15 1.91
CA GLY A 106 4.71 8.62 2.22
C GLY A 106 4.94 7.27 1.56
N GLU A 107 6.19 6.94 1.32
CA GLU A 107 6.55 5.59 0.86
C GLU A 107 6.41 4.60 2.00
N VAL A 108 6.01 3.37 1.66
CA VAL A 108 6.04 2.22 2.57
C VAL A 108 7.14 1.29 2.07
N GLU A 109 8.14 1.06 2.91
CA GLU A 109 9.28 0.21 2.62
C GLU A 109 9.29 -0.99 3.57
N ILE A 110 9.32 -2.20 3.02
CA ILE A 110 9.44 -3.45 3.79
C ILE A 110 10.68 -4.18 3.31
N GLY A 111 11.63 -4.45 4.21
CA GLY A 111 12.88 -5.14 3.92
C GLY A 111 12.72 -6.63 3.62
N ASP A 112 13.83 -7.26 3.23
CA ASP A 112 13.87 -8.67 2.83
C ASP A 112 13.65 -9.62 4.01
N HIS A 113 13.18 -10.83 3.74
CA HIS A 113 13.03 -11.90 4.75
C HIS A 113 12.13 -11.49 5.94
N THR A 114 11.15 -10.64 5.68
CA THR A 114 10.26 -10.08 6.70
C THR A 114 8.86 -10.69 6.62
N MET A 115 8.19 -10.82 7.75
CA MET A 115 6.81 -11.28 7.84
C MET A 115 5.95 -10.22 8.51
N ILE A 116 4.87 -9.84 7.82
CA ILE A 116 3.81 -8.98 8.35
C ILE A 116 2.64 -9.87 8.71
N GLY A 117 2.22 -9.82 9.96
CA GLY A 117 1.12 -10.61 10.53
C GLY A 117 -0.24 -10.28 9.91
N ALA A 118 -1.27 -10.99 10.39
CA ALA A 118 -2.64 -10.80 9.91
C ALA A 118 -3.27 -9.54 10.53
N ASN A 119 -4.14 -8.87 9.77
CA ASN A 119 -4.86 -7.66 10.18
C ASN A 119 -3.95 -6.48 10.57
N VAL A 120 -2.68 -6.49 10.14
CA VAL A 120 -1.76 -5.38 10.37
C VAL A 120 -2.13 -4.22 9.45
N THR A 121 -2.01 -2.99 9.96
CA THR A 121 -2.13 -1.77 9.16
C THR A 121 -0.80 -1.01 9.17
N VAL A 122 -0.17 -0.90 8.01
CA VAL A 122 1.06 -0.12 7.83
C VAL A 122 0.69 1.25 7.28
N LEU A 123 1.04 2.29 8.02
CA LEU A 123 0.74 3.68 7.70
C LEU A 123 1.81 4.32 6.79
N PRO A 124 1.53 5.46 6.15
CA PRO A 124 2.46 6.11 5.24
C PRO A 124 3.76 6.50 5.93
N GLY A 125 4.88 6.41 5.19
CA GLY A 125 6.20 6.82 5.64
C GLY A 125 6.86 5.84 6.61
N VAL A 126 6.30 4.64 6.78
CA VAL A 126 6.86 3.56 7.59
C VAL A 126 7.91 2.79 6.79
N LYS A 127 9.04 2.53 7.44
CA LYS A 127 10.11 1.66 6.95
C LYS A 127 10.32 0.51 7.92
N ILE A 128 10.11 -0.71 7.45
CA ILE A 128 10.34 -1.96 8.18
C ILE A 128 11.65 -2.55 7.65
N GLY A 129 12.55 -2.92 8.56
CA GLY A 129 13.83 -3.54 8.22
C GLY A 129 13.71 -4.93 7.61
N SER A 130 14.85 -5.52 7.28
CA SER A 130 14.94 -6.93 6.87
C SER A 130 14.96 -7.85 8.10
N HIS A 131 14.51 -9.10 7.95
CA HIS A 131 14.43 -10.10 9.02
C HIS A 131 13.54 -9.70 10.21
N VAL A 132 12.48 -8.92 9.94
CA VAL A 132 11.53 -8.48 10.95
C VAL A 132 10.30 -9.38 10.93
N GLN A 133 9.72 -9.63 12.11
CA GLN A 133 8.42 -10.27 12.23
C GLN A 133 7.49 -9.36 13.02
N ILE A 134 6.32 -9.06 12.45
CA ILE A 134 5.27 -8.28 13.08
C ILE A 134 4.07 -9.21 13.28
N GLY A 135 3.60 -9.35 14.52
CA GLY A 135 2.45 -10.17 14.89
C GLY A 135 1.12 -9.47 14.72
#